data_AF-A0A4Q8UFG0-F1
#
_entry.id   AF-A0A4Q8UFG0-F1
#
_cell.length_a   1.000
_cell.length_b   1.000
_cell.length_c   1.000
_cell.angle_alpha   90.00
_cell.angle_beta   90.00
_cell.angle_gamma   90.00
#
_symmetry.space_group_name_H-M   'P 1'
#
loop_
_entity.id
_entity.type
_entity.pdbx_description
1 polymer ?
#
loop_
_entity_poly.entity_id
_entity_poly.type
_entity_poly.pdbx_seq_one_letter_code
_entity_poly.pdbx_strand_id
1 'polypeptide(L)'
;MSFDKTILLPVDADEAFALITQPERLRRWKTVAARVDLRVGGGYRWTIVPGHHAAGTFQEIEPGKRIVFTWGWESATDLPPGASTVTITLEPVDGGTSLRLVHEGLTPEQSTAHAEGWNHFLGRLVKEASSDAGAGPDEWAAAPDPIDHLISADASLAVLLGVLRKLTPEDREKPTPCEDFTAHELLEHLAGSLKNIGAALGADVTDRADAAPEVRIAELAQPTLEAFARRGVDGTIDMGFAELPATIVASILNLELLVHAWDFAKASGQDLAVSDVVTDYVEGLALVTISEQVRSGGSFAPARPVAETAGSLERLIAFTGRTVTV
;
A
#
# COMPACT_ATOMS: atom_id res chain seq x y z
N MET A 1 3.92 13.73 -27.78
CA MET A 1 4.80 12.55 -27.91
C MET A 1 4.09 11.34 -27.31
N SER A 2 4.57 10.14 -27.59
CA SER A 2 4.06 8.92 -26.98
C SER A 2 5.21 8.00 -26.55
N PHE A 3 4.95 7.22 -25.49
CA PHE A 3 5.73 6.05 -25.14
C PHE A 3 5.01 4.81 -25.68
N ASP A 4 5.74 3.87 -26.29
CA ASP A 4 5.21 2.62 -26.82
C ASP A 4 6.13 1.47 -26.45
N LYS A 5 5.60 0.43 -25.80
CA LYS A 5 6.35 -0.76 -25.44
C LYS A 5 5.49 -2.01 -25.51
N THR A 6 6.08 -3.08 -26.01
CA THR A 6 5.47 -4.42 -26.03
C THR A 6 6.29 -5.38 -25.16
N ILE A 7 5.60 -6.22 -24.37
CA ILE A 7 6.18 -7.31 -23.57
C ILE A 7 5.38 -8.59 -23.79
N LEU A 8 6.00 -9.75 -23.52
CA LEU A 8 5.31 -11.04 -23.48
C LEU A 8 5.02 -11.41 -22.02
N LEU A 9 3.77 -11.78 -21.74
CA LEU A 9 3.37 -12.37 -20.47
C LEU A 9 3.09 -13.86 -20.68
N PRO A 10 3.69 -14.78 -19.91
CA PRO A 10 3.50 -16.23 -20.07
C PRO A 10 2.19 -16.72 -19.42
N VAL A 11 1.11 -15.97 -19.61
CA VAL A 11 -0.25 -16.27 -19.15
C VAL A 11 -1.25 -16.02 -20.28
N ASP A 12 -2.44 -16.59 -20.16
CA ASP A 12 -3.52 -16.31 -21.11
C ASP A 12 -4.02 -14.87 -21.01
N ALA A 13 -4.85 -14.46 -21.98
CA ALA A 13 -5.26 -13.08 -22.12
C ALA A 13 -6.21 -12.62 -20.99
N ASP A 14 -6.97 -13.55 -20.40
CA ASP A 14 -7.88 -13.23 -19.30
C ASP A 14 -7.08 -12.97 -18.01
N GLU A 15 -6.06 -13.79 -17.71
CA GLU A 15 -5.15 -13.54 -16.58
C GLU A 15 -4.29 -12.28 -16.82
N ALA A 16 -3.79 -12.06 -18.05
CA ALA A 16 -3.10 -10.82 -18.39
C ALA A 16 -3.99 -9.58 -18.15
N PHE A 17 -5.28 -9.67 -18.49
CA PHE A 17 -6.24 -8.61 -18.25
C PHE A 17 -6.52 -8.42 -16.75
N ALA A 18 -6.64 -9.50 -15.98
CA ALA A 18 -6.79 -9.45 -14.53
C ALA A 18 -5.59 -8.76 -13.86
N LEU A 19 -4.36 -9.09 -14.29
CA LEU A 19 -3.12 -8.50 -13.76
C LEU A 19 -3.07 -6.96 -13.87
N ILE A 20 -3.71 -6.39 -14.89
CA ILE A 20 -3.71 -4.94 -15.15
C ILE A 20 -4.99 -4.22 -14.73
N THR A 21 -6.01 -4.93 -14.23
CA THR A 21 -7.31 -4.32 -13.89
C THR A 21 -7.80 -4.61 -12.47
N GLN A 22 -7.46 -5.76 -11.89
CA GLN A 22 -7.92 -6.10 -10.54
C GLN A 22 -7.04 -5.42 -9.47
N PRO A 23 -7.61 -4.71 -8.49
CA PRO A 23 -6.87 -4.04 -7.42
C PRO A 23 -5.80 -4.91 -6.73
N GLU A 24 -6.19 -6.11 -6.31
CA GLU A 24 -5.34 -7.08 -5.62
C GLU A 24 -4.22 -7.63 -6.50
N ARG A 25 -4.38 -7.57 -7.82
CA ARG A 25 -3.34 -7.97 -8.78
C ARG A 25 -2.39 -6.81 -9.08
N LEU A 26 -2.93 -5.60 -9.26
CA LEU A 26 -2.14 -4.38 -9.45
C LEU A 26 -1.17 -4.13 -8.28
N ARG A 27 -1.61 -4.40 -7.04
CA ARG A 27 -0.77 -4.28 -5.84
C ARG A 27 0.42 -5.25 -5.79
N ARG A 28 0.46 -6.25 -6.66
CA ARG A 28 1.56 -7.23 -6.67
C ARG A 28 2.78 -6.73 -7.43
N TRP A 29 2.58 -5.87 -8.42
CA TRP A 29 3.65 -5.45 -9.32
C TRP A 29 3.76 -3.94 -9.54
N LYS A 30 2.70 -3.15 -9.33
CA LYS A 30 2.66 -1.73 -9.71
C LYS A 30 2.37 -0.75 -8.58
N THR A 31 1.43 -1.09 -7.70
CA THR A 31 0.85 -0.11 -6.79
C THR A 31 1.00 -0.50 -5.32
N VAL A 32 1.04 0.50 -4.44
CA VAL A 32 0.83 0.32 -3.01
C VAL A 32 -0.65 0.08 -2.72
N ALA A 33 -1.51 0.93 -3.29
CA ALA A 33 -2.96 0.89 -3.13
C ALA A 33 -3.63 1.15 -4.48
N ALA A 34 -4.79 0.53 -4.71
CA ALA A 34 -5.52 0.65 -5.97
C ALA A 34 -7.03 0.63 -5.73
N ARG A 35 -7.70 1.73 -6.10
CA ARG A 35 -9.16 1.82 -6.18
C ARG A 35 -9.54 1.82 -7.65
N VAL A 36 -10.45 0.93 -8.02
CA VAL A 36 -10.83 0.68 -9.40
C VAL A 36 -12.35 0.51 -9.48
N ASP A 37 -13.04 1.41 -10.19
CA ASP A 37 -14.41 1.21 -10.66
C ASP A 37 -14.34 0.75 -12.12
N LEU A 38 -14.18 -0.55 -12.35
CA LEU A 38 -13.88 -1.13 -13.67
C LEU A 38 -15.14 -1.18 -14.57
N ARG A 39 -15.53 -0.02 -15.08
CA ARG A 39 -16.56 0.17 -16.09
C ARG A 39 -16.23 1.40 -16.93
N VAL A 40 -16.75 1.47 -18.15
CA VAL A 40 -16.61 2.69 -18.96
C VAL A 40 -17.22 3.88 -18.22
N GLY A 41 -16.46 4.97 -18.10
CA GLY A 41 -16.79 6.14 -17.29
C GLY A 41 -16.53 5.99 -15.79
N GLY A 42 -16.09 4.80 -15.33
CA GLY A 42 -15.65 4.56 -13.96
C GLY A 42 -14.26 5.13 -13.70
N GLY A 43 -14.06 5.63 -12.49
CA GLY A 43 -12.78 6.23 -12.08
C GLY A 43 -11.83 5.20 -11.45
N TYR A 44 -10.55 5.53 -11.46
CA TYR A 44 -9.55 4.83 -10.65
C TYR A 44 -8.65 5.83 -9.93
N ARG A 45 -8.05 5.37 -8.83
CA ARG A 45 -6.97 6.08 -8.13
C ARG A 45 -5.95 5.07 -7.63
N TRP A 46 -4.68 5.27 -8.00
CA TRP A 46 -3.57 4.39 -7.68
C TRP A 46 -2.50 5.17 -6.93
N THR A 47 -2.07 4.66 -5.77
CA THR A 47 -0.79 5.06 -5.18
C THR A 47 0.28 4.19 -5.84
N ILE A 48 1.08 4.78 -6.74
CA ILE A 48 2.09 4.05 -7.52
C ILE A 48 3.27 3.68 -6.63
N VAL A 49 3.87 4.70 -6.04
CA VAL A 49 4.82 4.61 -4.94
C VAL A 49 4.35 5.59 -3.85
N PRO A 50 4.80 5.47 -2.59
CA PRO A 50 4.34 6.31 -1.50
C PRO A 50 4.39 7.82 -1.84
N GLY A 51 3.27 8.54 -1.64
CA GLY A 51 3.16 9.97 -1.99
C GLY A 51 2.90 10.29 -3.46
N HIS A 52 2.97 9.31 -4.37
CA HIS A 52 2.77 9.51 -5.81
C HIS A 52 1.48 8.86 -6.29
N HIS A 53 0.44 9.69 -6.41
CA HIS A 53 -0.92 9.24 -6.73
C HIS A 53 -1.31 9.60 -8.16
N ALA A 54 -1.63 8.57 -8.94
CA ALA A 54 -2.18 8.71 -10.28
C ALA A 54 -3.69 8.46 -10.26
N ALA A 55 -4.43 9.19 -11.07
CA ALA A 55 -5.88 9.03 -11.21
C ALA A 55 -6.32 9.23 -12.66
N GLY A 56 -7.52 8.73 -12.95
CA GLY A 56 -8.12 8.83 -14.27
C GLY A 56 -9.44 8.09 -14.38
N THR A 57 -9.92 7.95 -15.62
CA THR A 57 -11.22 7.36 -15.95
C THR A 57 -11.05 6.35 -17.07
N PHE A 58 -11.69 5.19 -16.95
CA PHE A 58 -11.73 4.19 -18.02
C PHE A 58 -12.62 4.67 -19.17
N GLN A 59 -12.06 4.71 -20.37
CA GLN A 59 -12.73 5.15 -21.59
C GLN A 59 -13.22 3.98 -22.44
N GLU A 60 -12.44 2.91 -22.53
CA GLU A 60 -12.78 1.69 -23.27
C GLU A 60 -12.37 0.47 -22.45
N ILE A 61 -13.22 -0.56 -22.43
CA ILE A 61 -12.96 -1.83 -21.74
C ILE A 61 -13.46 -2.96 -22.63
N GLU A 62 -12.53 -3.78 -23.09
CA GLU A 62 -12.78 -5.06 -23.76
C GLU A 62 -12.02 -6.15 -23.00
N PRO A 63 -12.70 -6.93 -22.13
CA PRO A 63 -12.05 -7.97 -21.34
C PRO A 63 -11.20 -8.91 -22.19
N GLY A 64 -9.98 -9.19 -21.71
CA GLY A 64 -9.01 -10.05 -22.40
C GLY A 64 -8.38 -9.46 -23.67
N LYS A 65 -8.69 -8.19 -24.03
CA LYS A 65 -8.25 -7.62 -25.32
C LYS A 65 -7.71 -6.21 -25.23
N ARG A 66 -8.43 -5.30 -24.58
CA ARG A 66 -8.10 -3.87 -24.64
C ARG A 66 -8.63 -3.11 -23.44
N ILE A 67 -7.82 -2.18 -22.94
CA ILE A 67 -8.28 -1.18 -21.98
C ILE A 67 -7.67 0.18 -22.31
N VAL A 68 -8.50 1.22 -22.26
CA VAL A 68 -8.08 2.61 -22.46
C VAL A 68 -8.55 3.41 -21.26
N PHE A 69 -7.64 4.21 -20.70
CA PHE A 69 -7.95 5.08 -19.58
C PHE A 69 -7.14 6.37 -19.66
N THR A 70 -7.73 7.45 -19.15
CA THR A 70 -6.99 8.70 -18.98
C THR A 70 -6.00 8.57 -17.84
N TRP A 71 -4.94 9.37 -17.86
CA TRP A 71 -3.85 9.34 -16.87
C TRP A 71 -3.40 10.74 -16.47
N GLY A 72 -2.91 10.85 -15.24
CA GLY A 72 -2.22 12.03 -14.71
C GLY A 72 -1.94 11.92 -13.22
N TRP A 73 -1.11 12.81 -12.69
CA TRP A 73 -0.70 12.86 -11.29
C TRP A 73 -1.53 13.88 -10.53
N GLU A 74 -2.09 13.50 -9.36
CA GLU A 74 -2.95 14.39 -8.56
C GLU A 74 -2.22 15.67 -8.10
N SER A 75 -0.90 15.60 -7.89
CA SER A 75 -0.07 16.72 -7.48
C SER A 75 0.47 17.57 -8.63
N ALA A 76 0.36 17.12 -9.88
CA ALA A 76 0.95 17.80 -11.03
C ALA A 76 -0.04 18.78 -11.69
N THR A 77 0.43 19.99 -11.96
CA THR A 77 -0.34 21.02 -12.66
C THR A 77 -0.26 20.89 -14.18
N ASP A 78 0.84 20.34 -14.70
CA ASP A 78 1.15 20.19 -16.13
C ASP A 78 0.79 18.81 -16.70
N LEU A 79 0.48 17.84 -15.83
CA LEU A 79 -0.07 16.54 -16.19
C LEU A 79 -1.13 16.07 -15.16
N PRO A 80 -2.21 16.84 -14.94
CA PRO A 80 -3.26 16.48 -13.98
C PRO A 80 -4.06 15.25 -14.47
N PRO A 81 -4.82 14.57 -13.59
CA PRO A 81 -5.68 13.45 -13.97
C PRO A 81 -6.58 13.82 -15.16
N GLY A 82 -6.53 13.02 -16.22
CA GLY A 82 -7.28 13.30 -17.46
C GLY A 82 -6.45 13.90 -18.60
N ALA A 83 -5.25 14.41 -18.33
CA ALA A 83 -4.45 15.16 -19.32
C ALA A 83 -3.77 14.27 -20.38
N SER A 84 -3.58 12.99 -20.09
CA SER A 84 -2.94 12.01 -20.98
C SER A 84 -3.79 10.74 -21.09
N THR A 85 -3.43 9.83 -22.01
CA THR A 85 -4.19 8.59 -22.25
C THR A 85 -3.25 7.40 -22.32
N VAL A 86 -3.58 6.34 -21.59
CA VAL A 86 -2.89 5.05 -21.65
C VAL A 86 -3.81 4.04 -22.32
N THR A 87 -3.27 3.40 -23.36
CA THR A 87 -3.90 2.30 -24.08
C THR A 87 -3.10 1.04 -23.85
N ILE A 88 -3.74 -0.03 -23.39
CA ILE A 88 -3.16 -1.37 -23.31
C ILE A 88 -3.94 -2.29 -24.23
N THR A 89 -3.24 -3.00 -25.12
CA THR A 89 -3.80 -4.05 -25.99
C THR A 89 -3.15 -5.38 -25.67
N LEU A 90 -3.97 -6.42 -25.62
CA LEU A 90 -3.62 -7.80 -25.31
C LEU A 90 -3.93 -8.67 -26.52
N GLU A 91 -2.93 -9.38 -27.03
CA GLU A 91 -3.06 -10.28 -28.16
C GLU A 91 -2.54 -11.68 -27.76
N PRO A 92 -3.38 -12.73 -27.83
CA PRO A 92 -2.90 -14.09 -27.64
C PRO A 92 -1.85 -14.45 -28.70
N VAL A 93 -0.73 -15.02 -28.26
CA VAL A 93 0.39 -15.44 -29.11
C VAL A 93 0.93 -16.78 -28.63
N ASP A 94 1.81 -17.41 -29.41
CA ASP A 94 2.51 -18.61 -28.96
C ASP A 94 3.31 -18.30 -27.67
N GLY A 95 3.04 -19.04 -26.60
CA GLY A 95 3.71 -18.88 -25.30
C GLY A 95 3.03 -17.92 -24.33
N GLY A 96 1.88 -17.32 -24.66
CA GLY A 96 1.08 -16.52 -23.71
C GLY A 96 0.36 -15.36 -24.38
N THR A 97 0.54 -14.16 -23.84
CA THR A 97 -0.13 -12.94 -24.29
C THR A 97 0.86 -11.81 -24.54
N SER A 98 0.83 -11.23 -25.73
CA SER A 98 1.54 -10.00 -26.05
C SER A 98 0.77 -8.82 -25.46
N LEU A 99 1.41 -8.06 -24.57
CA LEU A 99 0.87 -6.82 -24.02
C LEU A 99 1.60 -5.64 -24.64
N ARG A 100 0.88 -4.80 -25.37
CA ARG A 100 1.38 -3.51 -25.88
C ARG A 100 0.76 -2.36 -25.09
N LEU A 101 1.61 -1.52 -24.52
CA LEU A 101 1.25 -0.29 -23.81
C LEU A 101 1.66 0.92 -24.63
N VAL A 102 0.71 1.82 -24.87
CA VAL A 102 0.96 3.14 -25.47
C VAL A 102 0.47 4.22 -24.51
N HIS A 103 1.34 5.18 -24.18
CA HIS A 103 1.00 6.35 -23.36
C HIS A 103 1.15 7.63 -24.19
N GLU A 104 0.04 8.30 -24.47
CA GLU A 104 -0.05 9.46 -25.36
C GLU A 104 -0.46 10.73 -24.60
N GLY A 105 -0.25 11.89 -25.22
CA GLY A 105 -0.58 13.20 -24.64
C GLY A 105 0.54 13.82 -23.79
N LEU A 106 1.78 13.35 -23.95
CA LEU A 106 2.94 13.80 -23.17
C LEU A 106 3.80 14.81 -23.92
N THR A 107 4.46 15.72 -23.19
CA THR A 107 5.62 16.48 -23.70
C THR A 107 6.83 15.55 -23.91
N PRO A 108 7.88 15.96 -24.65
CA PRO A 108 9.09 15.16 -24.79
C PRO A 108 9.75 14.78 -23.46
N GLU A 109 9.82 15.72 -22.52
CA GLU A 109 10.41 15.53 -21.19
C GLU A 109 9.56 14.55 -20.37
N GLN A 110 8.23 14.75 -20.34
CA GLN A 110 7.30 13.84 -19.65
C GLN A 110 7.36 12.43 -20.25
N SER A 111 7.47 12.31 -21.59
CA SER A 111 7.59 11.01 -22.27
C SER A 111 8.84 10.25 -21.85
N THR A 112 9.96 10.95 -21.63
CA THR A 112 11.22 10.34 -21.18
C THR A 112 11.10 9.85 -19.74
N ALA A 113 10.58 10.67 -18.83
CA ALA A 113 10.34 10.29 -17.44
C ALA A 113 9.35 9.12 -17.30
N HIS A 114 8.25 9.14 -18.07
CA HIS A 114 7.29 8.03 -18.06
C HIS A 114 7.86 6.75 -18.68
N ALA A 115 8.80 6.86 -19.62
CA ALA A 115 9.48 5.68 -20.17
C ALA A 115 10.27 4.94 -19.09
N GLU A 116 10.97 5.64 -18.20
CA GLU A 116 11.69 5.03 -17.08
C GLU A 116 10.73 4.27 -16.16
N GLY A 117 9.65 4.92 -15.71
CA GLY A 117 8.63 4.29 -14.87
C GLY A 117 7.94 3.10 -15.53
N TRP A 118 7.51 3.23 -16.78
CA TRP A 118 6.89 2.11 -17.50
C TRP A 118 7.86 0.96 -17.72
N ASN A 119 9.14 1.24 -17.99
CA ASN A 119 10.14 0.20 -18.14
C ASN A 119 10.32 -0.61 -16.85
N HIS A 120 10.38 0.06 -15.71
CA HIS A 120 10.42 -0.56 -14.38
C HIS A 120 9.20 -1.44 -14.12
N PHE A 121 8.00 -0.86 -14.18
CA PHE A 121 6.77 -1.57 -13.82
C PHE A 121 6.42 -2.70 -14.80
N LEU A 122 6.65 -2.53 -16.10
CA LEU A 122 6.45 -3.63 -17.06
C LEU A 122 7.43 -4.77 -16.82
N GLY A 123 8.66 -4.49 -16.38
CA GLY A 123 9.60 -5.53 -15.95
C GLY A 123 9.10 -6.31 -14.72
N ARG A 124 8.50 -5.61 -13.76
CA ARG A 124 7.85 -6.23 -12.58
C ARG A 124 6.63 -7.06 -12.97
N LEU A 125 5.80 -6.58 -13.89
CA LEU A 125 4.65 -7.34 -14.40
C LEU A 125 5.08 -8.67 -15.05
N VAL A 126 6.16 -8.68 -15.83
CA VAL A 126 6.72 -9.92 -16.38
C VAL A 126 7.12 -10.88 -15.27
N LYS A 127 7.81 -10.41 -14.21
CA LYS A 127 8.20 -11.26 -13.07
C LYS A 127 6.98 -11.83 -12.34
N GLU A 128 5.95 -11.01 -12.14
CA GLU A 128 4.68 -11.43 -11.53
C GLU A 128 3.99 -12.52 -12.35
N ALA A 129 3.95 -12.37 -13.67
CA ALA A 129 3.31 -13.35 -14.55
C ALA A 129 4.15 -14.62 -14.75
N SER A 130 5.46 -14.58 -14.52
CA SER A 130 6.39 -15.68 -14.88
C SER A 130 6.83 -16.56 -13.72
N SER A 131 6.55 -16.18 -12.47
CA SER A 131 7.12 -16.88 -11.31
C SER A 131 6.14 -16.99 -10.15
N ASP A 132 6.18 -18.13 -9.47
CA ASP A 132 5.40 -18.34 -8.24
C ASP A 132 5.82 -17.39 -7.10
N ALA A 133 7.06 -16.89 -7.13
CA ALA A 133 7.56 -15.90 -6.18
C ALA A 133 6.99 -14.48 -6.43
N GLY A 134 6.45 -14.23 -7.62
CA GLY A 134 5.91 -12.93 -8.04
C GLY A 134 6.98 -11.87 -8.26
N ALA A 135 6.56 -10.60 -8.36
CA ALA A 135 7.48 -9.47 -8.55
C ALA A 135 8.32 -9.11 -7.31
N GLY A 136 7.93 -9.61 -6.12
CA GLY A 136 8.53 -9.23 -4.84
C GLY A 136 8.28 -7.77 -4.43
N PRO A 137 8.91 -7.28 -3.35
CA PRO A 137 8.83 -5.87 -2.94
C PRO A 137 9.32 -4.91 -4.02
N ASP A 138 8.85 -3.65 -3.99
CA ASP A 138 9.34 -2.61 -4.90
C ASP A 138 10.40 -1.72 -4.30
N GLU A 139 11.59 -1.72 -4.91
CA GLU A 139 12.71 -0.89 -4.51
C GLU A 139 12.38 0.61 -4.64
N TRP A 140 11.57 1.00 -5.63
CA TRP A 140 11.13 2.39 -5.79
C TRP A 140 10.11 2.82 -4.72
N ALA A 141 9.43 1.86 -4.08
CA ALA A 141 8.51 2.14 -2.99
C ALA A 141 9.16 1.98 -1.60
N ALA A 142 10.37 1.40 -1.52
CA ALA A 142 10.95 0.94 -0.27
C ALA A 142 11.43 2.10 0.63
N ALA A 143 11.98 3.17 0.05
CA ALA A 143 12.60 4.28 0.79
C ALA A 143 12.18 5.62 0.16
N PRO A 144 10.99 6.14 0.51
CA PRO A 144 10.50 7.40 -0.07
C PRO A 144 11.31 8.62 0.42
N ASP A 145 11.53 9.58 -0.48
CA ASP A 145 12.17 10.87 -0.21
C ASP A 145 11.47 11.97 -1.03
N PRO A 146 10.86 13.01 -0.41
CA PRO A 146 10.79 13.24 1.04
C PRO A 146 9.86 12.26 1.76
N ILE A 147 10.00 12.18 3.08
CA ILE A 147 9.10 11.41 3.95
C ILE A 147 8.34 12.34 4.92
N ASP A 148 7.03 12.12 5.00
CA ASP A 148 6.13 12.73 5.98
C ASP A 148 5.18 11.66 6.55
N HIS A 149 4.21 12.07 7.39
CA HIS A 149 3.29 11.14 8.05
C HIS A 149 2.48 10.30 7.06
N LEU A 150 2.04 10.88 5.94
CA LEU A 150 1.16 10.20 4.98
C LEU A 150 1.97 9.37 3.99
N ILE A 151 3.12 9.87 3.56
CA ILE A 151 4.06 9.11 2.72
C ILE A 151 4.59 7.89 3.50
N SER A 152 4.94 8.06 4.78
CA SER A 152 5.33 6.96 5.66
C SER A 152 4.19 5.95 5.86
N ALA A 153 2.94 6.41 5.96
CA ALA A 153 1.79 5.53 6.11
C ALA A 153 1.52 4.72 4.83
N ASP A 154 1.65 5.32 3.64
CA ASP A 154 1.60 4.59 2.37
C ASP A 154 2.69 3.49 2.32
N ALA A 155 3.94 3.83 2.70
CA ALA A 155 5.04 2.88 2.72
C ALA A 155 4.81 1.74 3.73
N SER A 156 4.33 2.08 4.93
CA SER A 156 3.98 1.12 5.97
C SER A 156 2.84 0.19 5.55
N LEU A 157 1.84 0.74 4.84
CA LEU A 157 0.76 -0.06 4.26
C LEU A 157 1.29 -1.04 3.21
N ALA A 158 2.21 -0.62 2.34
CA ALA A 158 2.82 -1.52 1.35
C ALA A 158 3.50 -2.73 2.02
N VAL A 159 4.25 -2.48 3.09
CA VAL A 159 4.90 -3.52 3.91
C VAL A 159 3.86 -4.46 4.52
N LEU A 160 2.84 -3.91 5.19
CA LEU A 160 1.76 -4.68 5.79
C LEU A 160 1.02 -5.57 4.78
N LEU A 161 0.61 -5.02 3.64
CA LEU A 161 -0.12 -5.77 2.62
C LEU A 161 0.74 -6.90 2.03
N GLY A 162 2.07 -6.71 1.95
CA GLY A 162 3.01 -7.76 1.57
C GLY A 162 2.97 -8.97 2.50
N VAL A 163 2.87 -8.73 3.82
CA VAL A 163 2.79 -9.78 4.84
C VAL A 163 1.40 -10.45 4.84
N LEU A 164 0.33 -9.65 4.83
CA LEU A 164 -1.04 -10.14 4.89
C LEU A 164 -1.40 -11.04 3.71
N ARG A 165 -0.83 -10.77 2.53
CA ARG A 165 -1.05 -11.58 1.31
C ARG A 165 -0.56 -13.02 1.46
N LYS A 166 0.44 -13.23 2.31
CA LYS A 166 1.09 -14.54 2.54
C LYS A 166 0.49 -15.29 3.73
N LEU A 167 -0.46 -14.68 4.46
CA LEU A 167 -1.18 -15.39 5.51
C LEU A 167 -2.05 -16.49 4.92
N THR A 168 -2.07 -17.61 5.63
CA THR A 168 -2.87 -18.79 5.32
C THR A 168 -3.95 -19.00 6.37
N PRO A 169 -4.96 -19.83 6.11
CA PRO A 169 -5.96 -20.17 7.13
C PRO A 169 -5.36 -20.78 8.40
N GLU A 170 -4.20 -21.43 8.33
CA GLU A 170 -3.51 -22.03 9.48
C GLU A 170 -2.88 -20.99 10.41
N ASP A 171 -2.64 -19.77 9.93
CA ASP A 171 -2.08 -18.69 10.74
C ASP A 171 -3.11 -18.07 11.69
N ARG A 172 -4.41 -18.27 11.42
CA ARG A 172 -5.53 -17.60 12.08
C ARG A 172 -5.46 -17.61 13.61
N GLU A 173 -5.21 -18.78 14.19
CA GLU A 173 -5.21 -19.00 15.65
C GLU A 173 -3.80 -18.91 16.26
N LYS A 174 -2.78 -18.59 15.47
CA LYS A 174 -1.40 -18.48 15.99
C LYS A 174 -1.30 -17.26 16.91
N PRO A 175 -0.60 -17.37 18.05
CA PRO A 175 -0.36 -16.23 18.92
C PRO A 175 0.51 -15.20 18.20
N THR A 176 0.29 -13.92 18.49
CA THR A 176 1.14 -12.83 18.00
C THR A 176 2.06 -12.33 19.13
N PRO A 177 3.14 -11.59 18.80
CA PRO A 177 3.90 -10.85 19.82
C PRO A 177 3.12 -9.73 20.52
N CYS A 178 1.98 -9.31 19.98
CA CYS A 178 1.00 -8.49 20.70
C CYS A 178 0.17 -9.45 21.55
N GLU A 179 0.62 -9.69 22.79
CA GLU A 179 0.26 -10.86 23.62
C GLU A 179 -1.24 -11.10 23.83
N ASP A 180 -2.08 -10.06 23.68
CA ASP A 180 -3.54 -10.15 23.82
C ASP A 180 -4.26 -10.72 22.58
N PHE A 181 -3.55 -10.91 21.46
CA PHE A 181 -4.16 -11.26 20.19
C PHE A 181 -3.53 -12.49 19.52
N THR A 182 -4.40 -13.38 19.04
CA THR A 182 -4.12 -14.25 17.88
C THR A 182 -4.01 -13.42 16.60
N ALA A 183 -3.49 -14.02 15.51
CA ALA A 183 -3.42 -13.32 14.23
C ALA A 183 -4.81 -12.86 13.74
N HIS A 184 -5.86 -13.66 13.97
CA HIS A 184 -7.22 -13.24 13.62
C HIS A 184 -7.71 -12.06 14.44
N GLU A 185 -7.53 -12.09 15.76
CA GLU A 185 -7.98 -11.00 16.63
C GLU A 185 -7.19 -9.72 16.35
N LEU A 186 -5.91 -9.83 16.00
CA LEU A 186 -5.11 -8.68 15.58
C LEU A 186 -5.61 -8.09 14.25
N LEU A 187 -6.05 -8.93 13.31
CA LEU A 187 -6.66 -8.48 12.07
C LEU A 187 -7.98 -7.73 12.33
N GLU A 188 -8.82 -8.22 13.25
CA GLU A 188 -10.05 -7.54 13.66
C GLU A 188 -9.76 -6.20 14.35
N HIS A 189 -8.75 -6.18 15.23
CA HIS A 189 -8.28 -4.96 15.89
C HIS A 189 -7.86 -3.91 14.87
N LEU A 190 -6.96 -4.26 13.95
CA LEU A 190 -6.46 -3.34 12.94
C LEU A 190 -7.57 -2.85 12.00
N ALA A 191 -8.48 -3.74 11.57
CA ALA A 191 -9.65 -3.34 10.80
C ALA A 191 -10.54 -2.36 11.59
N GLY A 192 -10.71 -2.58 12.89
CA GLY A 192 -11.38 -1.66 13.81
C GLY A 192 -10.74 -0.28 13.87
N SER A 193 -9.42 -0.23 14.08
CA SER A 193 -8.63 1.01 14.12
C SER A 193 -8.78 1.81 12.82
N LEU A 194 -8.61 1.17 11.66
CA LEU A 194 -8.75 1.80 10.35
C LEU A 194 -10.17 2.35 10.12
N LYS A 195 -11.21 1.60 10.51
CA LYS A 195 -12.60 2.08 10.42
C LYS A 195 -12.85 3.30 11.29
N ASN A 196 -12.36 3.30 12.52
CA ASN A 196 -12.58 4.40 13.45
C ASN A 196 -11.88 5.68 12.97
N ILE A 197 -10.62 5.57 12.51
CA ILE A 197 -9.87 6.69 11.94
C ILE A 197 -10.54 7.17 10.64
N GLY A 198 -10.91 6.24 9.74
CA GLY A 198 -11.63 6.56 8.52
C GLY A 198 -12.93 7.32 8.77
N ALA A 199 -13.76 6.84 9.70
CA ALA A 199 -15.01 7.47 10.08
C ALA A 199 -14.80 8.89 10.66
N ALA A 200 -13.80 9.07 11.54
CA ALA A 200 -13.44 10.37 12.10
C ALA A 200 -12.98 11.38 11.03
N LEU A 201 -12.41 10.89 9.93
CA LEU A 201 -12.02 11.68 8.76
C LEU A 201 -13.17 11.89 7.75
N GLY A 202 -14.33 11.29 7.99
CA GLY A 202 -15.46 11.30 7.05
C GLY A 202 -15.26 10.42 5.81
N ALA A 203 -14.37 9.42 5.88
CA ALA A 203 -14.17 8.46 4.82
C ALA A 203 -15.36 7.47 4.75
N ASP A 204 -15.75 7.10 3.52
CA ASP A 204 -16.69 6.01 3.29
C ASP A 204 -15.93 4.68 3.37
N VAL A 205 -15.98 4.05 4.53
CA VAL A 205 -15.32 2.77 4.82
C VAL A 205 -16.37 1.68 4.97
N THR A 206 -16.34 0.69 4.07
CA THR A 206 -17.17 -0.51 4.17
C THR A 206 -16.28 -1.70 4.50
N ASP A 207 -16.58 -2.38 5.60
CA ASP A 207 -15.82 -3.55 6.05
C ASP A 207 -16.34 -4.84 5.41
N ARG A 208 -15.51 -5.50 4.61
CA ARG A 208 -15.78 -6.83 4.07
C ARG A 208 -15.04 -7.88 4.89
N ALA A 209 -15.63 -8.25 6.02
CA ALA A 209 -15.02 -9.18 6.98
C ALA A 209 -14.76 -10.58 6.42
N ASP A 210 -15.46 -10.97 5.35
CA ASP A 210 -15.29 -12.24 4.63
C ASP A 210 -14.19 -12.22 3.57
N ALA A 211 -13.65 -11.04 3.23
CA ALA A 211 -12.56 -10.92 2.26
C ALA A 211 -11.23 -11.44 2.84
N ALA A 212 -10.31 -11.81 1.94
CA ALA A 212 -8.95 -12.17 2.33
C ALA A 212 -8.28 -11.02 3.12
N PRO A 213 -7.41 -11.30 4.11
CA PRO A 213 -6.84 -10.28 5.01
C PRO A 213 -6.24 -9.07 4.29
N GLU A 214 -5.41 -9.30 3.26
CA GLU A 214 -4.80 -8.24 2.44
C GLU A 214 -5.85 -7.37 1.75
N VAL A 215 -6.88 -7.99 1.17
CA VAL A 215 -7.93 -7.28 0.45
C VAL A 215 -8.75 -6.43 1.42
N ARG A 216 -9.18 -7.01 2.54
CA ARG A 216 -9.97 -6.31 3.56
C ARG A 216 -9.23 -5.08 4.09
N ILE A 217 -7.96 -5.24 4.49
CA ILE A 217 -7.19 -4.13 5.05
C ILE A 217 -6.90 -3.06 4.01
N ALA A 218 -6.59 -3.43 2.75
CA ALA A 218 -6.37 -2.45 1.70
C ALA A 218 -7.64 -1.61 1.43
N GLU A 219 -8.82 -2.22 1.46
CA GLU A 219 -10.10 -1.53 1.24
C GLU A 219 -10.51 -0.60 2.38
N LEU A 220 -10.04 -0.86 3.60
CA LEU A 220 -10.22 0.04 4.74
C LEU A 220 -9.17 1.15 4.77
N ALA A 221 -7.91 0.81 4.52
CA ALA A 221 -6.80 1.74 4.62
C ALA A 221 -6.79 2.78 3.50
N GLN A 222 -7.11 2.38 2.27
CA GLN A 222 -7.06 3.27 1.12
C GLN A 222 -8.00 4.50 1.23
N PRO A 223 -9.32 4.36 1.45
CA PRO A 223 -10.20 5.52 1.63
C PRO A 223 -9.85 6.34 2.87
N THR A 224 -9.30 5.72 3.92
CA THR A 224 -8.83 6.39 5.13
C THR A 224 -7.64 7.31 4.84
N LEU A 225 -6.60 6.79 4.16
CA LEU A 225 -5.44 7.59 3.74
C LEU A 225 -5.83 8.67 2.73
N GLU A 226 -6.75 8.38 1.81
CA GLU A 226 -7.29 9.37 0.87
C GLU A 226 -8.02 10.52 1.59
N ALA A 227 -8.82 10.21 2.62
CA ALA A 227 -9.50 11.22 3.42
C ALA A 227 -8.49 12.05 4.23
N PHE A 228 -7.46 11.40 4.79
CA PHE A 228 -6.39 12.09 5.52
C PHE A 228 -5.62 13.04 4.60
N ALA A 229 -5.21 12.58 3.42
CA ALA A 229 -4.47 13.39 2.45
C ALA A 229 -5.26 14.64 2.00
N ARG A 230 -6.59 14.51 1.82
CA ARG A 230 -7.44 15.66 1.50
C ARG A 230 -7.60 16.65 2.67
N ARG A 231 -7.65 16.14 3.90
CA ARG A 231 -7.79 16.95 5.12
C ARG A 231 -6.50 17.68 5.49
N GLY A 232 -5.36 17.00 5.37
CA GLY A 232 -4.09 17.42 5.96
C GLY A 232 -3.95 17.01 7.43
N VAL A 233 -2.77 17.29 8.00
CA VAL A 233 -2.37 16.92 9.37
C VAL A 233 -2.44 18.08 10.37
N ASP A 234 -2.98 19.22 9.96
CA ASP A 234 -3.14 20.40 10.81
C ASP A 234 -4.38 20.29 11.71
N GLY A 235 -4.34 20.95 12.86
CA GLY A 235 -5.47 21.03 13.79
C GLY A 235 -5.75 19.74 14.56
N THR A 236 -7.02 19.51 14.89
CA THR A 236 -7.48 18.36 15.67
C THR A 236 -8.48 17.52 14.89
N ILE A 237 -8.69 16.26 15.29
CA ILE A 237 -9.68 15.32 14.79
C ILE A 237 -10.49 14.81 15.99
N ASP A 238 -11.82 14.84 15.88
CA ASP A 238 -12.73 14.18 16.83
C ASP A 238 -12.73 12.67 16.57
N MET A 239 -12.14 11.90 17.48
CA MET A 239 -12.16 10.44 17.41
C MET A 239 -13.41 9.82 18.05
N GLY A 240 -14.39 10.64 18.45
CA GLY A 240 -15.64 10.25 19.11
C GLY A 240 -15.50 10.00 20.61
N PHE A 241 -14.29 9.68 21.09
CA PHE A 241 -13.96 9.56 22.52
C PHE A 241 -13.09 10.72 23.03
N ALA A 242 -12.39 11.42 22.14
CA ALA A 242 -11.55 12.57 22.43
C ALA A 242 -11.23 13.37 21.16
N GLU A 243 -10.97 14.66 21.33
CA GLU A 243 -10.31 15.50 20.34
C GLU A 243 -8.79 15.30 20.42
N LEU A 244 -8.17 14.87 19.33
CA LEU A 244 -6.73 14.62 19.25
C LEU A 244 -6.07 15.49 18.18
N PRO A 245 -4.82 15.96 18.35
CA PRO A 245 -4.08 16.57 17.25
C PRO A 245 -4.02 15.62 16.05
N ALA A 246 -4.25 16.14 14.84
CA ALA A 246 -4.27 15.32 13.63
C ALA A 246 -2.91 14.64 13.36
N THR A 247 -1.79 15.28 13.73
CA THR A 247 -0.46 14.66 13.72
C THR A 247 -0.35 13.43 14.61
N ILE A 248 -1.04 13.40 15.77
CA ILE A 248 -1.07 12.23 16.65
C ILE A 248 -1.90 11.11 16.02
N VAL A 249 -3.04 11.42 15.39
CA VAL A 249 -3.84 10.41 14.68
C VAL A 249 -3.04 9.82 13.50
N ALA A 250 -2.32 10.65 12.75
CA ALA A 250 -1.44 10.19 11.67
C ALA A 250 -0.27 9.35 12.20
N SER A 251 0.27 9.67 13.38
CA SER A 251 1.30 8.88 14.06
C SER A 251 0.77 7.51 14.50
N ILE A 252 -0.43 7.46 15.08
CA ILE A 252 -1.12 6.21 15.43
C ILE A 252 -1.30 5.34 14.19
N LEU A 253 -1.78 5.90 13.08
CA LEU A 253 -1.94 5.17 11.83
C LEU A 253 -0.65 4.50 11.35
N ASN A 254 0.49 5.18 11.45
CA ASN A 254 1.80 4.60 11.12
C ASN A 254 2.18 3.43 12.04
N LEU A 255 1.93 3.56 13.36
CA LEU A 255 2.20 2.50 14.32
C LEU A 255 1.32 1.27 14.06
N GLU A 256 0.02 1.48 13.86
CA GLU A 256 -0.96 0.43 13.52
C GLU A 256 -0.54 -0.34 12.27
N LEU A 257 -0.03 0.35 11.24
CA LEU A 257 0.39 -0.29 9.99
C LEU A 257 1.71 -1.05 10.14
N LEU A 258 2.79 -0.39 10.61
CA LEU A 258 4.13 -0.97 10.58
C LEU A 258 4.39 -1.96 11.71
N VAL A 259 3.95 -1.66 12.93
CA VAL A 259 4.19 -2.52 14.09
C VAL A 259 3.40 -3.81 13.94
N HIS A 260 2.15 -3.74 13.46
CA HIS A 260 1.36 -4.94 13.23
C HIS A 260 1.79 -5.71 11.98
N ALA A 261 2.39 -5.06 10.97
CA ALA A 261 3.07 -5.80 9.90
C ALA A 261 4.15 -6.74 10.46
N TRP A 262 4.91 -6.29 11.47
CA TRP A 262 5.88 -7.12 12.16
C TRP A 262 5.22 -8.23 13.01
N ASP A 263 4.15 -7.91 13.73
CA ASP A 263 3.39 -8.91 14.51
C ASP A 263 2.87 -10.05 13.63
N PHE A 264 2.24 -9.73 12.50
CA PHE A 264 1.77 -10.72 11.54
C PHE A 264 2.93 -11.53 10.94
N ALA A 265 4.04 -10.87 10.60
CA ALA A 265 5.20 -11.56 10.05
C ALA A 265 5.75 -12.59 11.05
N LYS A 266 5.89 -12.21 12.33
CA LYS A 266 6.34 -13.14 13.38
C LYS A 266 5.35 -14.26 13.64
N ALA A 267 4.05 -13.97 13.72
CA ALA A 267 3.03 -15.00 13.94
C ALA A 267 2.99 -16.05 12.82
N SER A 268 3.28 -15.64 11.59
CA SER A 268 3.29 -16.52 10.40
C SER A 268 4.68 -17.03 10.00
N GLY A 269 5.72 -16.74 10.78
CA GLY A 269 7.10 -17.18 10.50
C GLY A 269 7.73 -16.52 9.26
N GLN A 270 7.26 -15.35 8.85
CA GLN A 270 7.80 -14.55 7.76
C GLN A 270 8.90 -13.61 8.25
N ASP A 271 9.87 -13.33 7.38
CA ASP A 271 10.80 -12.22 7.55
C ASP A 271 10.18 -10.92 7.04
N LEU A 272 10.32 -9.84 7.83
CA LEU A 272 9.88 -8.51 7.45
C LEU A 272 11.06 -7.70 6.91
N ALA A 273 10.97 -7.27 5.65
CA ALA A 273 11.89 -6.31 5.06
C ALA A 273 11.21 -4.93 4.99
N VAL A 274 11.83 -3.95 5.63
CA VAL A 274 11.43 -2.54 5.60
C VAL A 274 12.70 -1.69 5.62
N SER A 275 12.68 -0.54 4.94
CA SER A 275 13.84 0.35 4.91
C SER A 275 14.05 1.06 6.24
N ASP A 276 15.30 1.44 6.52
CA ASP A 276 15.61 2.27 7.68
C ASP A 276 14.93 3.64 7.57
N VAL A 277 14.73 4.20 6.36
CA VAL A 277 14.03 5.49 6.16
C VAL A 277 12.61 5.46 6.75
N VAL A 278 11.82 4.44 6.41
CA VAL A 278 10.45 4.29 6.95
C VAL A 278 10.51 3.97 8.44
N THR A 279 11.42 3.08 8.83
CA THR A 279 11.49 2.59 10.20
C THR A 279 11.94 3.66 11.20
N ASP A 280 12.98 4.42 10.87
CA ASP A 280 13.47 5.54 11.68
C ASP A 280 12.41 6.64 11.80
N TYR A 281 11.65 6.89 10.72
CA TYR A 281 10.55 7.84 10.77
C TYR A 281 9.46 7.38 11.74
N VAL A 282 9.00 6.13 11.64
CA VAL A 282 7.99 5.56 12.55
C VAL A 282 8.52 5.44 13.99
N GLU A 283 9.80 5.16 14.20
CA GLU A 283 10.47 5.23 15.52
C GLU A 283 10.35 6.64 16.12
N GLY A 284 10.62 7.68 15.34
CA GLY A 284 10.41 9.07 15.74
C GLY A 284 8.96 9.36 16.15
N LEU A 285 7.99 8.88 15.37
CA LEU A 285 6.57 9.03 15.71
C LEU A 285 6.21 8.26 16.99
N ALA A 286 6.78 7.07 17.18
CA ALA A 286 6.57 6.26 18.38
C ALA A 286 7.03 6.99 19.63
N LEU A 287 8.22 7.61 19.60
CA LEU A 287 8.79 8.34 20.74
C LEU A 287 7.92 9.52 21.19
N VAL A 288 7.23 10.17 20.26
CA VAL A 288 6.31 11.28 20.56
C VAL A 288 4.93 10.78 21.02
N THR A 289 4.47 9.66 20.47
CA THR A 289 3.10 9.15 20.68
C THR A 289 2.98 8.27 21.92
N ILE A 290 3.96 7.42 22.19
CA ILE A 290 3.91 6.40 23.26
C ILE A 290 4.48 6.98 24.56
N SER A 291 3.72 7.87 25.19
CA SER A 291 4.05 8.45 26.50
C SER A 291 3.86 7.45 27.65
N GLU A 292 4.36 7.77 28.84
CA GLU A 292 4.10 6.97 30.06
C GLU A 292 2.59 6.87 30.36
N GLN A 293 1.82 7.94 30.10
CA GLN A 293 0.37 7.92 30.26
C GLN A 293 -0.27 6.88 29.33
N VAL A 294 0.14 6.85 28.05
CA VAL A 294 -0.34 5.85 27.08
C VAL A 294 0.03 4.43 27.53
N ARG A 295 1.26 4.22 28.02
CA ARG A 295 1.68 2.92 28.58
C ARG A 295 0.85 2.50 29.79
N SER A 296 0.58 3.43 30.71
CA SER A 296 -0.25 3.15 31.89
C SER A 296 -1.71 2.82 31.55
N GLY A 297 -2.18 3.23 30.36
CA GLY A 297 -3.48 2.87 29.81
C GLY A 297 -3.56 1.44 29.26
N GLY A 298 -2.43 0.71 29.21
CA GLY A 298 -2.36 -0.70 28.81
C GLY A 298 -2.13 -0.94 27.33
N SER A 299 -2.10 0.09 26.48
CA SER A 299 -1.91 -0.07 25.02
C SER A 299 -0.50 -0.54 24.62
N PHE A 300 0.51 -0.32 25.48
CA PHE A 300 1.89 -0.74 25.24
C PHE A 300 2.54 -1.22 26.54
N ALA A 301 3.23 -2.36 26.48
CA ALA A 301 4.08 -2.85 27.56
C ALA A 301 5.31 -1.94 27.79
N PRO A 302 6.07 -2.09 28.89
CA PRO A 302 7.32 -1.35 29.08
C PRO A 302 8.31 -1.61 27.94
N ALA A 303 9.01 -0.56 27.49
CA ALA A 303 10.05 -0.67 26.47
C ALA A 303 11.11 -1.70 26.88
N ARG A 304 11.58 -2.49 25.92
CA ARG A 304 12.61 -3.50 26.13
C ARG A 304 14.00 -2.94 25.80
N PRO A 305 15.06 -3.36 26.52
CA PRO A 305 16.42 -2.98 26.17
C PRO A 305 16.82 -3.61 24.84
N VAL A 306 17.59 -2.88 24.05
CA VAL A 306 18.21 -3.33 22.78
C VAL A 306 19.68 -2.98 22.78
N ALA A 307 20.47 -3.70 21.98
CA ALA A 307 21.88 -3.37 21.80
C ALA A 307 22.04 -2.00 21.11
N GLU A 308 23.13 -1.28 21.40
CA GLU A 308 23.43 -0.01 20.69
C GLU A 308 23.63 -0.22 19.17
N THR A 309 23.96 -1.45 18.76
CA THR A 309 24.13 -1.85 17.36
C THR A 309 22.85 -2.40 16.73
N ALA A 310 21.71 -2.35 17.44
CA ALA A 310 20.43 -2.84 16.93
C ALA A 310 19.98 -2.05 15.70
N GLY A 311 19.49 -2.77 14.70
CA GLY A 311 18.89 -2.17 13.50
C GLY A 311 17.64 -1.37 13.84
N SER A 312 17.22 -0.47 12.96
CA SER A 312 16.12 0.46 13.23
C SER A 312 14.80 -0.24 13.58
N LEU A 313 14.50 -1.36 12.92
CA LEU A 313 13.27 -2.11 13.19
C LEU A 313 13.29 -2.76 14.56
N GLU A 314 14.43 -3.30 14.98
CA GLU A 314 14.59 -3.88 16.30
C GLU A 314 14.38 -2.83 17.39
N ARG A 315 14.93 -1.62 17.23
CA ARG A 315 14.73 -0.52 18.17
C ARG A 315 13.27 -0.09 18.28
N LEU A 316 12.60 0.13 17.14
CA LEU A 316 11.17 0.48 17.10
C LEU A 316 10.34 -0.59 17.82
N ILE A 317 10.50 -1.87 17.45
CA ILE A 317 9.70 -2.96 18.02
C ILE A 317 9.95 -3.11 19.52
N ALA A 318 11.20 -3.08 19.97
CA ALA A 318 11.53 -3.14 21.39
C ALA A 318 10.96 -1.95 22.18
N PHE A 319 10.95 -0.75 21.58
CA PHE A 319 10.34 0.43 22.19
C PHE A 319 8.83 0.26 22.40
N THR A 320 8.13 -0.47 21.53
CA THR A 320 6.71 -0.81 21.73
C THR A 320 6.47 -1.87 22.83
N GLY A 321 7.53 -2.41 23.43
CA GLY A 321 7.47 -3.39 24.52
C GLY A 321 7.48 -4.85 24.10
N ARG A 322 7.52 -5.11 22.78
CA ARG A 322 7.63 -6.44 22.17
C ARG A 322 9.05 -7.01 22.36
N THR A 323 9.15 -8.33 22.42
CA THR A 323 10.44 -9.02 22.49
C THR A 323 10.98 -9.26 21.09
N VAL A 324 12.15 -8.70 20.79
CA VAL A 324 12.88 -9.00 19.56
C VAL A 324 13.83 -10.16 19.86
N THR A 325 13.40 -11.39 19.58
CA THR A 325 14.33 -12.52 19.59
C THR A 325 15.18 -12.48 18.33
N VAL A 326 16.50 -12.41 18.54
CA VAL A 326 17.55 -12.62 17.52
C VAL A 326 17.61 -14.09 17.12
#